data_AF-L9KS54-F1
#
_entry.id   AF-L9KS54-F1
#
_cell.length_a   1.000
_cell.length_b   1.000
_cell.length_c   1.000
_cell.angle_alpha   90.00
_cell.angle_beta   90.00
_cell.angle_gamma   90.00
#
_symmetry.space_group_name_H-M   'P 1'
#
loop_
_entity.id
_entity.type
_entity.pdbx_description
1 polymer ?
#
loop_
_entity_poly.entity_id
_entity_poly.type
_entity_poly.pdbx_seq_one_letter_code
_entity_poly.pdbx_strand_id
1 'polypeptide(L)'
;MAASSLLSALASRLLRPAQSSHFGRRPFHLTAPRNEAVVISGRKLAQQIKQEVRQEVEEWVASGNKRPHLSVVLVGENPASHSYVLNKTRAAADVGINSETIVRPASISEEELLNLINKLNNDDNVDGLLVQLPLPEHIDERKVCNAVSPDKDVDGFHVINVGRMCLDQYSMLPATPWGVWEIIKRTGDATVTISHRYTPKEQLKKHTILADIVVSAAGIPNLITADMIKEGAAVIDVGINRVQDPVTAKPKLVGDVDFEGVKKKAGYITPVPGGVGPMTVAMLMKNTIIAAKKVLRLEEREVPKSKELGVATN
;
A
#
# COMPACT_ATOMS: atom_id res chain seq x y z
N MET A 1 -1.48 28.81 37.15
CA MET A 1 -0.31 28.06 36.63
C MET A 1 -0.28 26.63 37.19
N ALA A 2 -1.28 25.80 36.88
CA ALA A 2 -1.29 24.38 37.32
C ALA A 2 -2.11 23.44 36.39
N ALA A 3 -2.40 23.86 35.16
CA ALA A 3 -3.21 23.08 34.21
C ALA A 3 -2.44 22.64 32.95
N SER A 4 -1.21 23.14 32.72
CA SER A 4 -0.40 22.75 31.56
C SER A 4 0.52 21.55 31.80
N SER A 5 0.65 21.06 33.04
CA SER A 5 1.57 19.96 33.38
C SER A 5 0.94 18.57 33.32
N LEU A 6 -0.40 18.46 33.31
CA LEU A 6 -1.09 17.17 33.25
C LEU A 6 -1.26 16.62 31.82
N LEU A 7 -1.38 17.49 30.81
CA LEU A 7 -1.43 17.05 29.40
C LEU A 7 -0.06 16.60 28.86
N SER A 8 1.05 17.21 29.31
CA SER A 8 2.39 16.77 28.86
C SER A 8 2.81 15.43 29.50
N ALA A 9 2.36 15.17 30.73
CA ALA A 9 2.64 13.91 31.43
C ALA A 9 1.89 12.72 30.80
N LEU A 10 0.66 12.91 30.30
CA LEU A 10 -0.08 11.85 29.59
C LEU A 10 0.49 11.58 28.18
N ALA A 11 0.88 12.63 27.44
CA ALA A 11 1.51 12.47 26.12
C ALA A 11 2.84 11.70 26.22
N SER A 12 3.67 11.99 27.22
CA SER A 12 4.96 11.31 27.41
C SER A 12 4.87 9.83 27.83
N ARG A 13 3.73 9.37 28.35
CA ARG A 13 3.51 7.96 28.73
C ARG A 13 2.96 7.10 27.59
N LEU A 14 2.28 7.69 26.62
CA LEU A 14 1.80 6.99 25.41
C LEU A 14 2.86 6.91 24.29
N LEU A 15 3.96 7.66 24.43
CA LEU A 15 5.02 7.81 23.42
C LEU A 15 6.36 7.15 23.82
N ARG A 16 6.41 6.32 24.86
CA ARG A 16 7.59 5.48 25.07
C ARG A 16 7.50 4.24 24.18
N PRO A 17 8.47 3.98 23.30
CA PRO A 17 8.56 2.66 22.70
C PRO A 17 8.71 1.67 23.84
N ALA A 18 7.84 0.66 23.88
CA ALA A 18 8.00 -0.47 24.77
C ALA A 18 9.44 -0.94 24.64
N GLN A 19 10.17 -0.96 25.76
CA GLN A 19 11.52 -1.51 25.82
C GLN A 19 11.44 -2.89 25.17
N SER A 20 12.10 -3.02 24.02
CA SER A 20 12.15 -4.26 23.28
C SER A 20 12.88 -5.26 24.16
N SER A 21 12.12 -6.16 24.77
CA SER A 21 12.66 -7.43 25.23
C SER A 21 13.45 -8.01 24.07
N HIS A 22 14.75 -8.23 24.26
CA HIS A 22 15.67 -8.81 23.29
C HIS A 22 15.21 -10.22 22.88
N PHE A 23 14.22 -10.30 21.99
CA PHE A 23 13.95 -11.47 21.18
C PHE A 23 14.87 -11.39 19.96
N GLY A 24 15.81 -12.33 19.89
CA GLY A 24 16.94 -12.32 18.97
C GLY A 24 16.58 -11.95 17.53
N ARG A 25 17.33 -11.01 16.98
CA ARG A 25 17.40 -10.74 15.54
C ARG A 25 17.82 -12.03 14.84
N ARG A 26 16.89 -12.70 14.15
CA ARG A 26 17.25 -13.70 13.15
C ARG A 26 17.16 -13.03 11.79
N PRO A 27 18.30 -12.72 11.15
CA PRO A 27 18.31 -12.36 9.74
C PRO A 27 17.66 -13.50 8.95
N PHE A 28 16.89 -13.17 7.92
CA PHE A 28 16.34 -14.14 6.96
C PHE A 28 17.44 -15.04 6.33
N HIS A 29 18.71 -14.63 6.45
CA HIS A 29 19.88 -15.25 5.83
C HIS A 29 20.48 -16.47 6.54
N LEU A 30 19.94 -16.92 7.68
CA LEU A 30 20.56 -17.99 8.47
C LEU A 30 19.67 -19.22 8.70
N THR A 31 18.57 -19.36 7.97
CA THR A 31 17.81 -20.62 8.00
C THR A 31 18.55 -21.70 7.24
N ALA A 32 18.83 -22.83 7.91
CA ALA A 32 19.31 -24.07 7.30
C ALA A 32 18.55 -24.38 6.00
N PRO A 33 19.23 -24.94 4.97
CA PRO A 33 18.61 -25.21 3.67
C PRO A 33 17.32 -26.00 3.88
N ARG A 34 16.20 -25.38 3.49
CA ARG A 34 14.89 -26.02 3.48
C ARG A 34 14.69 -26.62 2.10
N ASN A 35 14.05 -27.79 2.04
CA ASN A 35 13.69 -28.39 0.74
C ASN A 35 12.66 -27.54 -0.04
N GLU A 36 11.91 -26.66 0.65
CA GLU A 36 10.96 -25.73 0.04
C GLU A 36 10.83 -24.41 0.84
N ALA A 37 10.49 -23.34 0.13
CA ALA A 37 10.24 -22.00 0.64
C ALA A 37 9.05 -21.94 1.60
N VAL A 38 9.12 -21.03 2.58
CA VAL A 38 7.96 -20.65 3.39
C VAL A 38 7.02 -19.79 2.55
N VAL A 39 5.79 -20.27 2.36
CA VAL A 39 4.75 -19.50 1.67
C VAL A 39 4.21 -18.42 2.62
N ILE A 40 4.47 -17.15 2.28
CA ILE A 40 3.98 -16.00 3.01
C ILE A 40 2.51 -15.77 2.63
N SER A 41 1.60 -16.07 3.55
CA SER A 41 0.17 -15.83 3.35
C SER A 41 -0.19 -14.36 3.60
N GLY A 42 -0.24 -13.57 2.53
CA GLY A 42 -0.72 -12.19 2.63
C GLY A 42 -2.19 -12.09 3.06
N ARG A 43 -3.02 -13.11 2.80
CA ARG A 43 -4.38 -13.18 3.39
C ARG A 43 -4.37 -13.15 4.92
N LYS A 44 -3.50 -13.95 5.56
CA LYS A 44 -3.40 -13.98 7.03
C LYS A 44 -2.90 -12.66 7.59
N LEU A 45 -1.86 -12.09 6.98
CA LEU A 45 -1.31 -10.79 7.38
C LEU A 45 -2.35 -9.66 7.18
N ALA A 46 -3.03 -9.63 6.04
CA ALA A 46 -4.09 -8.67 5.77
C ALA A 46 -5.25 -8.78 6.77
N GLN A 47 -5.60 -10.00 7.20
CA GLN A 47 -6.63 -10.20 8.22
C GLN A 47 -6.22 -9.61 9.57
N GLN A 48 -4.97 -9.81 9.99
CA GLN A 48 -4.44 -9.22 11.23
C GLN A 48 -4.50 -7.69 11.17
N ILE A 49 -4.03 -7.10 10.07
CA ILE A 49 -4.07 -5.66 9.86
C ILE A 49 -5.50 -5.12 9.84
N LYS A 50 -6.44 -5.81 9.18
CA LYS A 50 -7.85 -5.40 9.20
C LYS A 50 -8.45 -5.45 10.60
N GLN A 51 -8.04 -6.39 11.46
CA GLN A 51 -8.47 -6.42 12.86
C GLN A 51 -7.93 -5.24 13.64
N GLU A 52 -6.65 -4.88 13.45
CA GLU A 52 -6.05 -3.69 14.05
C GLU A 52 -6.78 -2.41 13.60
N VAL A 53 -7.03 -2.25 12.30
CA VAL A 53 -7.77 -1.10 11.75
C VAL A 53 -9.20 -1.05 12.31
N ARG A 54 -9.88 -2.20 12.43
CA ARG A 54 -11.22 -2.25 13.01
C ARG A 54 -11.22 -1.74 14.45
N GLN A 55 -10.30 -2.23 15.26
CA GLN A 55 -10.16 -1.78 16.64
C GLN A 55 -9.90 -0.26 16.69
N GLU A 56 -9.00 0.23 15.84
CA GLU A 56 -8.67 1.65 15.75
C GLU A 56 -9.88 2.52 15.34
N VAL A 57 -10.72 2.04 14.42
CA VAL A 57 -11.97 2.69 14.03
C VAL A 57 -12.98 2.69 15.17
N GLU A 58 -13.13 1.58 15.90
CA GLU A 58 -14.02 1.46 17.05
C GLU A 58 -13.61 2.42 18.17
N GLU A 59 -12.31 2.50 18.50
CA GLU A 59 -11.76 3.45 19.47
C GLU A 59 -11.95 4.92 19.05
N TRP A 60 -11.75 5.21 17.75
CA TRP A 60 -11.96 6.54 17.18
C TRP A 60 -13.41 7.00 17.34
N VAL A 61 -14.37 6.14 17.02
CA VAL A 61 -15.82 6.42 17.16
C VAL A 61 -16.23 6.50 18.63
N ALA A 62 -15.72 5.62 19.49
CA ALA A 62 -15.98 5.66 20.93
C ALA A 62 -15.48 6.97 21.58
N SER A 63 -14.48 7.61 20.98
CA SER A 63 -13.97 8.93 21.38
C SER A 63 -14.85 10.10 20.92
N GLY A 64 -16.04 9.84 20.33
CA GLY A 64 -17.01 10.84 19.91
C GLY A 64 -16.81 11.37 18.49
N ASN A 65 -15.86 10.82 17.73
CA ASN A 65 -15.62 11.24 16.35
C ASN A 65 -16.59 10.56 15.36
N LYS A 66 -16.80 11.21 14.20
CA LYS A 66 -17.53 10.58 13.09
C LYS A 66 -16.77 9.34 12.60
N ARG A 67 -17.53 8.31 12.22
CA ARG A 67 -17.00 7.12 11.56
C ARG A 67 -16.33 7.51 10.23
N PRO A 68 -15.13 7.01 9.90
CA PRO A 68 -14.45 7.33 8.65
C PRO A 68 -15.30 7.00 7.42
N HIS A 69 -15.15 7.80 6.37
CA HIS A 69 -15.86 7.62 5.10
C HIS A 69 -14.90 7.54 3.90
N LEU A 70 -15.08 6.49 3.10
CA LEU A 70 -14.35 6.23 1.86
C LEU A 70 -15.26 6.37 0.64
N SER A 71 -15.02 7.36 -0.22
CA SER A 71 -15.69 7.48 -1.52
C SER A 71 -14.81 6.86 -2.61
N VAL A 72 -15.39 5.95 -3.39
CA VAL A 72 -14.72 5.30 -4.53
C VAL A 72 -15.38 5.74 -5.84
N VAL A 73 -14.62 6.32 -6.76
CA VAL A 73 -15.10 6.65 -8.11
C VAL A 73 -14.69 5.52 -9.06
N LEU A 74 -15.67 4.96 -9.78
CA LEU A 74 -15.46 3.93 -10.80
C LEU A 74 -15.94 4.46 -12.15
N VAL A 75 -15.07 4.42 -13.17
CA VAL A 75 -15.39 4.86 -14.53
C VAL A 75 -15.41 3.66 -15.48
N GLY A 76 -16.53 3.45 -16.16
CA GLY A 76 -16.73 2.36 -17.11
C GLY A 76 -17.07 1.01 -16.46
N GLU A 77 -17.12 -0.03 -17.28
CA GLU A 77 -17.71 -1.33 -16.94
C GLU A 77 -16.68 -2.49 -16.88
N ASN A 78 -15.40 -2.17 -16.66
CA ASN A 78 -14.34 -3.19 -16.66
C ASN A 78 -14.60 -4.23 -15.54
N PRO A 79 -14.87 -5.51 -15.86
CA PRO A 79 -15.26 -6.51 -14.85
C PRO A 79 -14.20 -6.73 -13.78
N ALA A 80 -12.91 -6.55 -14.11
CA ALA A 80 -11.84 -6.63 -13.13
C ALA A 80 -11.95 -5.50 -12.09
N SER A 81 -12.20 -4.27 -12.56
CA SER A 81 -12.37 -3.09 -11.70
C SER A 81 -13.59 -3.25 -10.77
N HIS A 82 -14.73 -3.75 -11.28
CA HIS A 82 -15.90 -4.02 -10.43
C HIS A 82 -15.60 -5.01 -9.30
N SER A 83 -14.90 -6.10 -9.59
CA SER A 83 -14.53 -7.08 -8.57
C SER A 83 -13.59 -6.47 -7.52
N TYR A 84 -12.63 -5.64 -7.93
CA TYR A 84 -11.74 -4.93 -7.01
C TYR A 84 -12.48 -3.95 -6.12
N VAL A 85 -13.36 -3.12 -6.70
CA VAL A 85 -14.15 -2.15 -5.94
C VAL A 85 -15.07 -2.85 -4.95
N LEU A 86 -15.75 -3.93 -5.36
CA LEU A 86 -16.57 -4.73 -4.46
C LEU A 86 -15.77 -5.27 -3.26
N ASN A 87 -14.54 -5.73 -3.49
CA ASN A 87 -13.67 -6.18 -2.41
C ASN A 87 -13.26 -5.04 -1.47
N LYS A 88 -13.03 -3.84 -1.98
CA LYS A 88 -12.74 -2.63 -1.19
C LYS A 88 -13.95 -2.25 -0.33
N THR A 89 -15.14 -2.22 -0.89
CA THR A 89 -16.40 -1.93 -0.17
C THR A 89 -16.67 -2.94 0.94
N ARG A 90 -16.46 -4.23 0.68
CA ARG A 90 -16.58 -5.28 1.71
C ARG A 90 -15.55 -5.09 2.82
N ALA A 91 -14.30 -4.82 2.46
CA ALA A 91 -13.26 -4.59 3.45
C ALA A 91 -13.53 -3.35 4.31
N ALA A 92 -14.07 -2.28 3.73
CA ALA A 92 -14.48 -1.09 4.48
C ALA A 92 -15.56 -1.44 5.51
N ALA A 93 -16.60 -2.15 5.08
CA ALA A 93 -17.65 -2.62 6.00
C ALA A 93 -17.08 -3.53 7.11
N ASP A 94 -16.19 -4.48 6.78
CA ASP A 94 -15.58 -5.42 7.74
C ASP A 94 -14.84 -4.70 8.88
N VAL A 95 -14.21 -3.56 8.57
CA VAL A 95 -13.43 -2.76 9.54
C VAL A 95 -14.21 -1.58 10.11
N GLY A 96 -15.50 -1.46 9.79
CA GLY A 96 -16.37 -0.41 10.30
C GLY A 96 -16.15 0.97 9.64
N ILE A 97 -15.65 1.03 8.42
CA ILE A 97 -15.56 2.26 7.62
C ILE A 97 -16.81 2.38 6.75
N ASN A 98 -17.40 3.56 6.71
CA ASN A 98 -18.48 3.85 5.76
C ASN A 98 -17.88 3.97 4.36
N SER A 99 -18.55 3.45 3.34
CA SER A 99 -18.07 3.60 1.97
C SER A 99 -19.20 3.74 0.97
N GLU A 100 -18.95 4.51 -0.07
CA GLU A 100 -19.82 4.60 -1.24
C GLU A 100 -19.02 4.32 -2.53
N THR A 101 -19.74 3.88 -3.56
CA THR A 101 -19.17 3.72 -4.90
C THR A 101 -19.97 4.57 -5.87
N ILE A 102 -19.32 5.57 -6.46
CA ILE A 102 -19.87 6.47 -7.44
C ILE A 102 -19.47 5.97 -8.82
N VAL A 103 -20.42 5.34 -9.51
CA VAL A 103 -20.20 4.82 -10.87
C VAL A 103 -20.46 5.92 -11.90
N ARG A 104 -19.58 6.00 -12.91
CA ARG A 104 -19.71 6.88 -14.07
C ARG A 104 -19.52 6.07 -15.36
N PRO A 105 -20.23 6.44 -16.44
CA PRO A 105 -20.07 5.75 -17.72
C PRO A 105 -18.66 5.97 -18.27
N ALA A 106 -18.19 5.04 -19.10
CA ALA A 106 -16.91 5.17 -19.79
C ALA A 106 -16.86 6.41 -20.70
N SER A 107 -18.00 6.99 -21.07
CA SER A 107 -18.10 8.19 -21.90
C SER A 107 -17.97 9.52 -21.15
N ILE A 108 -17.81 9.52 -19.82
CA ILE A 108 -17.63 10.75 -19.04
C ILE A 108 -16.42 11.54 -19.57
N SER A 109 -16.54 12.86 -19.65
CA SER A 109 -15.40 13.71 -20.01
C SER A 109 -14.38 13.82 -18.85
N GLU A 110 -13.12 14.14 -19.19
CA GLU A 110 -12.08 14.43 -18.17
C GLU A 110 -12.53 15.59 -17.26
N GLU A 111 -13.13 16.64 -17.82
CA GLU A 111 -13.61 17.81 -17.08
C GLU A 111 -14.70 17.45 -16.06
N GLU A 112 -15.71 16.67 -16.46
CA GLU A 112 -16.76 16.22 -15.56
C GLU A 112 -16.23 15.34 -14.41
N LEU A 113 -15.25 14.48 -14.70
CA LEU A 113 -14.59 13.66 -13.69
C LEU A 113 -13.80 14.51 -12.69
N LEU A 114 -13.03 15.50 -13.18
CA LEU A 114 -12.29 16.43 -12.34
C LEU A 114 -13.23 17.28 -11.47
N ASN A 115 -14.36 17.73 -12.00
CA ASN A 115 -15.38 18.46 -11.24
C ASN A 115 -16.00 17.60 -10.12
N LEU A 116 -16.25 16.31 -10.39
CA LEU A 116 -16.69 15.36 -9.37
C LEU A 116 -15.66 15.19 -8.26
N ILE A 117 -14.38 15.01 -8.63
CA ILE A 117 -13.28 14.88 -7.67
C ILE A 117 -13.16 16.14 -6.82
N ASN A 118 -13.24 17.33 -7.43
CA ASN A 118 -13.21 18.59 -6.70
C ASN A 118 -14.37 18.72 -5.70
N LYS A 119 -15.58 18.27 -6.08
CA LYS A 119 -16.72 18.22 -5.15
C LYS A 119 -16.42 17.32 -3.94
N LEU A 120 -15.88 16.12 -4.16
CA LEU A 120 -15.54 15.16 -3.08
C LEU A 120 -14.38 15.66 -2.21
N ASN A 121 -13.40 16.36 -2.78
CA ASN A 121 -12.33 17.00 -2.02
C ASN A 121 -12.87 18.04 -1.03
N ASN A 122 -13.90 18.80 -1.42
CA ASN A 122 -14.52 19.84 -0.60
C ASN A 122 -15.65 19.32 0.30
N ASP A 123 -15.98 18.03 0.26
CA ASP A 123 -16.99 17.44 1.15
C ASP A 123 -16.36 17.02 2.48
N ASP A 124 -16.74 17.68 3.58
CA ASP A 124 -16.26 17.38 4.93
C ASP A 124 -16.75 16.01 5.48
N ASN A 125 -17.66 15.33 4.77
CA ASN A 125 -18.08 13.97 5.11
C ASN A 125 -17.28 12.90 4.37
N VAL A 126 -16.38 13.28 3.47
CA VAL A 126 -15.49 12.35 2.75
C VAL A 126 -14.08 12.48 3.33
N ASP A 127 -13.58 11.42 3.98
CA ASP A 127 -12.24 11.40 4.54
C ASP A 127 -11.22 10.85 3.54
N GLY A 128 -11.58 9.76 2.86
CA GLY A 128 -10.76 9.12 1.85
C GLY A 128 -11.43 9.12 0.48
N LEU A 129 -10.65 9.40 -0.55
CA LEU A 129 -11.06 9.39 -1.94
C LEU A 129 -10.14 8.49 -2.77
N LEU A 130 -10.74 7.58 -3.53
CA LEU A 130 -10.05 6.74 -4.49
C LEU A 130 -10.73 6.81 -5.84
N VAL A 131 -9.95 7.00 -6.90
CA VAL A 131 -10.43 6.83 -8.29
C VAL A 131 -9.87 5.52 -8.83
N GLN A 132 -10.75 4.58 -9.19
CA GLN A 132 -10.34 3.24 -9.61
C GLN A 132 -9.75 3.27 -11.02
N LEU A 133 -8.50 2.82 -11.12
CA LEU A 133 -7.77 2.64 -12.39
C LEU A 133 -7.96 1.22 -12.98
N PRO A 134 -7.73 1.00 -14.28
CA PRO A 134 -7.41 2.02 -15.29
C PRO A 134 -8.62 2.86 -15.70
N LEU A 135 -8.37 4.06 -16.22
CA LEU A 135 -9.39 4.93 -16.80
C LEU A 135 -9.51 4.70 -18.32
N PRO A 136 -10.62 5.13 -18.96
CA PRO A 136 -10.72 5.18 -20.42
C PRO A 136 -9.58 5.97 -21.07
N GLU A 137 -9.17 5.58 -22.29
CA GLU A 137 -7.98 6.13 -22.98
C GLU A 137 -8.02 7.65 -23.21
N HIS A 138 -9.21 8.26 -23.28
CA HIS A 138 -9.36 9.71 -23.49
C HIS A 138 -9.19 10.53 -22.21
N ILE A 139 -8.92 9.91 -21.07
CA ILE A 139 -8.73 10.56 -19.77
C ILE A 139 -7.28 10.37 -19.30
N ASP A 140 -6.63 11.47 -18.92
CA ASP A 140 -5.29 11.43 -18.35
C ASP A 140 -5.32 10.97 -16.88
N GLU A 141 -4.90 9.71 -16.64
CA GLU A 141 -4.83 9.13 -15.30
C GLU A 141 -3.96 9.94 -14.33
N ARG A 142 -2.86 10.55 -14.80
CA ARG A 142 -1.96 11.31 -13.93
C ARG A 142 -2.62 12.61 -13.47
N LYS A 143 -3.33 13.30 -14.36
CA LYS A 143 -4.12 14.48 -13.96
C LYS A 143 -5.20 14.11 -12.96
N VAL A 144 -5.92 13.01 -13.19
CA VAL A 144 -6.97 12.53 -12.29
C VAL A 144 -6.42 12.15 -10.92
N CYS A 145 -5.32 11.39 -10.85
CA CYS A 145 -4.66 11.07 -9.58
C CYS A 145 -4.21 12.33 -8.82
N ASN A 146 -3.69 13.33 -9.53
CA ASN A 146 -3.25 14.59 -8.91
C ASN A 146 -4.40 15.56 -8.58
N ALA A 147 -5.61 15.29 -9.04
CA ALA A 147 -6.78 16.07 -8.67
C ALA A 147 -7.34 15.66 -7.30
N VAL A 148 -7.07 14.45 -6.82
CA VAL A 148 -7.45 14.00 -5.48
C VAL A 148 -6.60 14.74 -4.44
N SER A 149 -7.22 15.38 -3.46
CA SER A 149 -6.46 16.12 -2.44
C SER A 149 -5.47 15.19 -1.71
N PRO A 150 -4.19 15.59 -1.49
CA PRO A 150 -3.17 14.72 -0.90
C PRO A 150 -3.55 14.10 0.45
N ASP A 151 -4.31 14.80 1.26
CA ASP A 151 -4.78 14.34 2.58
C ASP A 151 -5.97 13.38 2.51
N LYS A 152 -6.67 13.32 1.37
CA LYS A 152 -7.73 12.34 1.08
C LYS A 152 -7.29 11.23 0.13
N ASP A 153 -6.09 11.31 -0.46
CA ASP A 153 -5.56 10.36 -1.44
C ASP A 153 -5.16 9.02 -0.79
N VAL A 154 -6.16 8.19 -0.47
CA VAL A 154 -5.95 6.91 0.23
C VAL A 154 -5.27 5.84 -0.62
N ASP A 155 -5.17 6.05 -1.94
CA ASP A 155 -4.38 5.17 -2.83
C ASP A 155 -2.89 5.57 -2.86
N GLY A 156 -2.56 6.80 -2.42
CA GLY A 156 -1.20 7.32 -2.28
C GLY A 156 -0.55 7.72 -3.61
N PHE A 157 -1.32 7.99 -4.66
CA PHE A 157 -0.81 8.25 -6.01
C PHE A 157 -0.61 9.72 -6.35
N HIS A 158 -1.05 10.63 -5.48
CA HIS A 158 -0.82 12.06 -5.65
C HIS A 158 0.69 12.35 -5.57
N VAL A 159 1.22 13.15 -6.50
CA VAL A 159 2.67 13.43 -6.58
C VAL A 159 3.27 14.02 -5.30
N ILE A 160 2.52 14.85 -4.56
CA ILE A 160 2.94 15.34 -3.24
C ILE A 160 3.17 14.19 -2.25
N ASN A 161 2.26 13.20 -2.18
CA ASN A 161 2.42 12.06 -1.28
C ASN A 161 3.61 11.19 -1.66
N VAL A 162 3.77 10.91 -2.95
CA VAL A 162 4.93 10.16 -3.46
C VAL A 162 6.23 10.92 -3.19
N GLY A 163 6.24 12.24 -3.41
CA GLY A 163 7.40 13.08 -3.15
C GLY A 163 7.78 13.12 -1.67
N ARG A 164 6.79 13.27 -0.78
CA ARG A 164 6.98 13.21 0.68
C ARG A 164 7.54 11.85 1.12
N MET A 165 6.96 10.75 0.63
CA MET A 165 7.46 9.40 0.87
C MET A 165 8.93 9.25 0.46
N CYS A 166 9.30 9.73 -0.74
CA CYS A 166 10.69 9.68 -1.21
C CYS A 166 11.67 10.52 -0.38
N LEU A 167 11.17 11.54 0.31
CA LEU A 167 11.94 12.42 1.20
C LEU A 167 11.89 11.97 2.67
N ASP A 168 11.37 10.77 2.95
CA ASP A 168 11.16 10.24 4.30
C ASP A 168 10.30 11.16 5.18
N GLN A 169 9.30 11.80 4.56
CA GLN A 169 8.32 12.64 5.25
C GLN A 169 7.00 11.89 5.41
N TYR A 170 6.23 12.27 6.43
CA TYR A 170 4.89 11.75 6.64
C TYR A 170 3.99 12.06 5.43
N SER A 171 3.34 11.03 4.91
CA SER A 171 2.43 11.11 3.77
C SER A 171 1.45 9.96 3.78
N MET A 172 0.45 10.02 2.91
CA MET A 172 -0.23 8.80 2.51
C MET A 172 0.74 7.93 1.71
N LEU A 173 0.77 6.63 1.98
CA LEU A 173 1.65 5.71 1.27
C LEU A 173 0.88 4.96 0.18
N PRO A 174 1.47 4.74 -1.01
CA PRO A 174 0.91 3.84 -2.00
C PRO A 174 0.58 2.47 -1.39
N ALA A 175 -0.68 2.05 -1.47
CA ALA A 175 -1.18 0.91 -0.69
C ALA A 175 -0.46 -0.42 -1.02
N THR A 176 -0.11 -0.64 -2.29
CA THR A 176 0.61 -1.87 -2.72
C THR A 176 2.06 -1.89 -2.23
N PRO A 177 2.90 -0.86 -2.49
CA PRO A 177 4.23 -0.75 -1.89
C PRO A 177 4.21 -0.85 -0.35
N TRP A 178 3.24 -0.23 0.32
CA TRP A 178 3.12 -0.36 1.77
C TRP A 178 2.80 -1.79 2.19
N GLY A 179 1.93 -2.49 1.45
CA GLY A 179 1.62 -3.90 1.70
C GLY A 179 2.84 -4.82 1.51
N VAL A 180 3.68 -4.54 0.50
CA VAL A 180 4.97 -5.21 0.32
C VAL A 180 5.90 -4.91 1.49
N TRP A 181 6.02 -3.64 1.88
CA TRP A 181 6.83 -3.23 3.03
C TRP A 181 6.39 -3.95 4.31
N GLU A 182 5.10 -4.05 4.59
CA GLU A 182 4.59 -4.80 5.76
C GLU A 182 5.03 -6.27 5.77
N ILE A 183 5.19 -6.89 4.59
CA ILE A 183 5.70 -8.27 4.47
C ILE A 183 7.20 -8.32 4.82
N ILE A 184 7.99 -7.33 4.38
CA ILE A 184 9.45 -7.37 4.48
C ILE A 184 10.04 -6.52 5.62
N LYS A 185 9.27 -5.66 6.31
CA LYS A 185 9.78 -4.63 7.24
C LYS A 185 10.72 -5.11 8.34
N ARG A 186 10.71 -6.40 8.67
CA ARG A 186 11.61 -7.01 9.68
C ARG A 186 13.03 -7.27 9.14
N THR A 187 13.28 -7.07 7.85
CA THR A 187 14.59 -7.27 7.22
C THR A 187 15.56 -6.13 7.51
N GLY A 188 15.06 -4.93 7.88
CA GLY A 188 15.86 -3.72 8.03
C GLY A 188 16.08 -2.98 6.71
N ASP A 189 17.08 -2.10 6.67
CA ASP A 189 17.44 -1.28 5.51
C ASP A 189 17.99 -2.13 4.36
N ALA A 190 17.84 -1.63 3.12
CA ALA A 190 18.23 -2.36 1.91
C ALA A 190 18.95 -1.48 0.88
N THR A 191 19.93 -2.06 0.19
CA THR A 191 20.46 -1.52 -1.06
C THR A 191 19.57 -1.96 -2.22
N VAL A 192 19.03 -1.00 -2.99
CA VAL A 192 18.00 -1.26 -3.99
C VAL A 192 18.57 -1.19 -5.42
N THR A 193 18.26 -2.19 -6.24
CA THR A 193 18.46 -2.16 -7.70
C THR A 193 17.09 -2.22 -8.38
N ILE A 194 16.81 -1.28 -9.28
CA ILE A 194 15.56 -1.24 -10.04
C ILE A 194 15.80 -1.80 -11.44
N SER A 195 15.00 -2.76 -11.85
CA SER A 195 14.94 -3.29 -13.23
C SER A 195 13.54 -3.09 -13.78
N HIS A 196 13.39 -3.13 -15.11
CA HIS A 196 12.09 -2.97 -15.77
C HIS A 196 11.85 -4.12 -16.76
N ARG A 197 10.62 -4.20 -17.28
CA ARG A 197 10.19 -5.27 -18.19
C ARG A 197 10.98 -5.40 -19.51
N TYR A 198 11.80 -4.41 -19.84
CA TYR A 198 12.66 -4.39 -21.03
C TYR A 198 14.14 -4.56 -20.69
N THR A 199 14.50 -4.74 -19.41
CA THR A 199 15.86 -5.11 -19.03
C THR A 199 16.19 -6.46 -19.69
N PRO A 200 17.29 -6.59 -20.45
CA PRO A 200 17.64 -7.85 -21.12
C PRO A 200 17.67 -9.01 -20.13
N LYS A 201 17.15 -10.18 -20.52
CA LYS A 201 16.95 -11.32 -19.61
C LYS A 201 18.24 -11.73 -18.88
N GLU A 202 19.37 -11.74 -19.58
CA GLU A 202 20.67 -12.04 -18.97
C GLU A 202 21.10 -11.00 -17.93
N GLN A 203 20.78 -9.72 -18.15
CA GLN A 203 21.05 -8.65 -17.19
C GLN A 203 20.10 -8.72 -15.99
N LEU A 204 18.82 -8.99 -16.24
CA LEU A 204 17.82 -9.19 -15.18
C LEU A 204 18.24 -10.34 -14.26
N LYS A 205 18.68 -11.46 -14.84
CA LYS A 205 19.21 -12.62 -14.09
C LYS A 205 20.41 -12.24 -13.21
N LYS A 206 21.36 -11.44 -13.72
CA LYS A 206 22.51 -10.97 -12.92
C LYS A 206 22.07 -10.11 -11.72
N HIS A 207 21.04 -9.29 -11.86
CA HIS A 207 20.52 -8.49 -10.75
C HIS A 207 19.80 -9.37 -9.72
N THR A 208 18.91 -10.25 -10.17
CA THR A 208 18.07 -11.05 -9.27
C THR A 208 18.84 -12.17 -8.56
N ILE A 209 19.89 -12.73 -9.17
CA ILE A 209 20.69 -13.80 -8.57
C ILE A 209 21.53 -13.32 -7.39
N LEU A 210 21.77 -12.01 -7.29
CA LEU A 210 22.50 -11.39 -6.18
C LEU A 210 21.57 -10.91 -5.06
N ALA A 211 20.29 -10.71 -5.37
CA ALA A 211 19.33 -10.11 -4.47
C ALA A 211 18.92 -11.05 -3.33
N ASP A 212 18.94 -10.53 -2.10
CA ASP A 212 18.37 -11.22 -0.92
C ASP A 212 16.83 -11.15 -0.90
N ILE A 213 16.27 -10.11 -1.53
CA ILE A 213 14.84 -9.89 -1.70
C ILE A 213 14.58 -9.52 -3.15
N VAL A 214 13.69 -10.26 -3.82
CA VAL A 214 13.20 -9.95 -5.16
C VAL A 214 11.73 -9.56 -5.07
N VAL A 215 11.39 -8.33 -5.47
CA VAL A 215 10.00 -7.87 -5.61
C VAL A 215 9.69 -7.74 -7.11
N SER A 216 8.75 -8.54 -7.61
CA SER A 216 8.36 -8.54 -9.03
C SER A 216 6.98 -7.91 -9.22
N ALA A 217 6.90 -6.84 -10.01
CA ALA A 217 5.67 -6.09 -10.32
C ALA A 217 5.64 -5.64 -11.79
N ALA A 218 6.13 -6.49 -12.69
CA ALA A 218 6.31 -6.19 -14.11
C ALA A 218 5.05 -6.47 -14.95
N GLY A 219 4.11 -7.26 -14.44
CA GLY A 219 2.91 -7.67 -15.18
C GLY A 219 3.24 -8.57 -16.38
N ILE A 220 4.18 -9.49 -16.19
CA ILE A 220 4.59 -10.48 -17.19
C ILE A 220 4.57 -11.86 -16.52
N PRO A 221 3.66 -12.76 -16.91
CA PRO A 221 3.59 -14.12 -16.37
C PRO A 221 4.93 -14.86 -16.46
N ASN A 222 5.37 -15.45 -15.35
CA ASN A 222 6.57 -16.29 -15.28
C ASN A 222 7.86 -15.60 -15.77
N LEU A 223 7.96 -14.28 -15.63
CA LEU A 223 9.18 -13.52 -15.93
C LEU A 223 10.36 -13.96 -15.08
N ILE A 224 10.12 -14.22 -13.79
CA ILE A 224 11.15 -14.60 -12.82
C ILE A 224 11.15 -16.12 -12.63
N THR A 225 12.26 -16.77 -13.00
CA THR A 225 12.42 -18.22 -12.97
C THR A 225 13.41 -18.69 -11.90
N ALA A 226 13.40 -19.98 -11.55
CA ALA A 226 14.22 -20.54 -10.47
C ALA A 226 15.73 -20.32 -10.64
N ASP A 227 16.25 -20.36 -11.87
CA ASP A 227 17.66 -20.14 -12.16
C ASP A 227 18.11 -18.68 -11.95
N MET A 228 17.15 -17.76 -11.76
CA MET A 228 17.39 -16.34 -11.53
C MET A 228 17.42 -15.96 -10.05
N ILE A 229 17.03 -16.86 -9.14
CA ILE A 229 16.85 -16.57 -7.71
C ILE A 229 18.04 -17.04 -6.89
N LYS A 230 18.52 -16.22 -5.96
CA LYS A 230 19.54 -16.63 -4.97
C LYS A 230 18.97 -17.68 -4.02
N GLU A 231 19.75 -18.69 -3.66
CA GLU A 231 19.35 -19.69 -2.67
C GLU A 231 18.96 -19.00 -1.35
N GLY A 232 17.78 -19.34 -0.80
CA GLY A 232 17.29 -18.77 0.45
C GLY A 232 16.71 -17.35 0.36
N ALA A 233 16.70 -16.71 -0.81
CA ALA A 233 16.14 -15.37 -0.97
C ALA A 233 14.62 -15.31 -0.69
N ALA A 234 14.13 -14.12 -0.34
CA ALA A 234 12.71 -13.83 -0.27
C ALA A 234 12.19 -13.34 -1.63
N VAL A 235 11.08 -13.90 -2.11
CA VAL A 235 10.47 -13.53 -3.39
C VAL A 235 9.04 -13.03 -3.15
N ILE A 236 8.81 -11.76 -3.46
CA ILE A 236 7.51 -11.09 -3.34
C ILE A 236 6.94 -10.85 -4.74
N ASP A 237 5.90 -11.59 -5.07
CA ASP A 237 5.19 -11.53 -6.34
C ASP A 237 3.98 -10.61 -6.21
N VAL A 238 4.10 -9.41 -6.78
CA VAL A 238 3.07 -8.38 -6.85
C VAL A 238 2.23 -8.54 -8.12
N GLY A 239 2.77 -9.18 -9.16
CA GLY A 239 2.15 -9.33 -10.46
C GLY A 239 0.78 -9.99 -10.38
N ILE A 240 -0.19 -9.48 -11.15
CA ILE A 240 -1.52 -10.08 -11.29
C ILE A 240 -1.84 -10.16 -12.78
N ASN A 241 -1.72 -11.35 -13.34
CA ASN A 241 -1.96 -11.61 -14.74
C ASN A 241 -3.15 -12.56 -14.90
N ARG A 242 -4.09 -12.23 -15.79
CA ARG A 242 -5.18 -13.12 -16.16
C ARG A 242 -4.73 -14.00 -17.31
N VAL A 243 -4.69 -15.31 -17.08
CA VAL A 243 -4.39 -16.32 -18.10
C VAL A 243 -5.55 -17.30 -18.19
N GLN A 244 -5.68 -17.96 -19.33
CA GLN A 244 -6.64 -19.05 -19.47
C GLN A 244 -5.99 -20.34 -18.96
N ASP A 245 -6.66 -21.03 -18.05
CA ASP A 245 -6.19 -22.32 -17.57
C ASP A 245 -6.24 -23.33 -18.74
N PRO A 246 -5.11 -23.96 -19.11
CA PRO A 246 -5.04 -24.80 -20.29
C PRO A 246 -5.85 -26.10 -20.17
N VAL A 247 -6.23 -26.50 -18.94
CA VAL A 247 -6.98 -27.73 -18.66
C VAL A 247 -8.47 -27.43 -18.54
N THR A 248 -8.83 -26.40 -17.79
CA THR A 248 -10.23 -26.10 -17.45
C THR A 248 -10.87 -25.03 -18.33
N ALA A 249 -10.08 -24.34 -19.17
CA ALA A 249 -10.45 -23.16 -19.94
C ALA A 249 -11.01 -21.99 -19.09
N LYS A 250 -10.93 -22.07 -17.76
CA LYS A 250 -11.39 -21.01 -16.86
C LYS A 250 -10.30 -19.93 -16.71
N PRO A 251 -10.68 -18.66 -16.50
CA PRO A 251 -9.71 -17.62 -16.19
C PRO A 251 -9.04 -17.92 -14.84
N LYS A 252 -7.70 -17.83 -14.82
CA LYS A 252 -6.85 -18.01 -13.65
C LYS A 252 -5.98 -16.77 -13.46
N LEU A 253 -5.74 -16.40 -12.20
CA LEU A 253 -4.74 -15.39 -11.86
C LEU A 253 -3.41 -16.06 -11.60
N VAL A 254 -2.36 -15.56 -12.26
CA VAL A 254 -0.96 -15.97 -12.05
C VAL A 254 -0.11 -14.73 -11.84
N GLY A 255 1.00 -14.89 -11.12
CA GLY A 255 1.92 -13.80 -10.85
C GLY A 255 3.01 -13.66 -11.91
N ASP A 256 4.00 -12.84 -11.61
CA ASP A 256 5.17 -12.65 -12.46
C ASP A 256 6.26 -13.71 -12.23
N VAL A 257 6.10 -14.55 -11.21
CA VAL A 257 7.09 -15.55 -10.79
C VAL A 257 6.60 -16.96 -11.14
N ASP A 258 7.51 -17.78 -11.67
CA ASP A 258 7.32 -19.25 -11.73
C ASP A 258 7.30 -19.81 -10.30
N PHE A 259 6.12 -19.83 -9.70
CA PHE A 259 5.94 -20.14 -8.28
C PHE A 259 6.48 -21.54 -7.93
N GLU A 260 6.18 -22.56 -8.74
CA GLU A 260 6.56 -23.94 -8.43
C GLU A 260 8.07 -24.17 -8.57
N GLY A 261 8.71 -23.57 -9.57
CA GLY A 261 10.17 -23.62 -9.71
C GLY A 261 10.88 -22.86 -8.60
N VAL A 262 10.46 -21.61 -8.34
CA VAL A 262 11.11 -20.72 -7.38
C VAL A 262 10.90 -21.16 -5.93
N LYS A 263 9.75 -21.75 -5.60
CA LYS A 263 9.46 -22.30 -4.26
C LYS A 263 10.50 -23.33 -3.81
N LYS A 264 11.15 -24.05 -4.73
CA LYS A 264 12.18 -25.05 -4.40
C LYS A 264 13.54 -24.45 -4.03
N LYS A 265 13.72 -23.14 -4.21
CA LYS A 265 15.00 -22.44 -4.08
C LYS A 265 14.96 -21.24 -3.12
N ALA A 266 13.84 -20.52 -3.13
CA ALA A 266 13.64 -19.39 -2.26
C ALA A 266 13.53 -19.85 -0.80
N GLY A 267 13.92 -18.99 0.15
CA GLY A 267 13.62 -19.20 1.57
C GLY A 267 12.17 -18.85 1.89
N TYR A 268 11.64 -17.84 1.17
CA TYR A 268 10.30 -17.30 1.37
C TYR A 268 9.69 -16.89 0.03
N ILE A 269 8.40 -17.11 -0.15
CA ILE A 269 7.69 -16.75 -1.39
C ILE A 269 6.25 -16.33 -1.11
N THR A 270 5.73 -15.30 -1.77
CA THR A 270 4.30 -14.97 -1.75
C THR A 270 3.55 -15.67 -2.88
N PRO A 271 2.35 -16.23 -2.64
CA PRO A 271 1.56 -16.85 -3.70
C PRO A 271 0.75 -15.81 -4.48
N VAL A 272 0.43 -16.12 -5.73
CA VAL A 272 -0.58 -15.40 -6.51
C VAL A 272 -1.67 -16.38 -6.95
N PRO A 273 -2.95 -16.15 -6.56
CA PRO A 273 -3.46 -15.10 -5.68
C PRO A 273 -3.22 -15.40 -4.19
N GLY A 274 -3.31 -14.37 -3.34
CA GLY A 274 -3.31 -14.52 -1.88
C GLY A 274 -2.06 -14.00 -1.15
N GLY A 275 -1.08 -13.49 -1.90
CA GLY A 275 0.07 -12.73 -1.43
C GLY A 275 -0.24 -11.24 -1.30
N VAL A 276 0.27 -10.41 -2.21
CA VAL A 276 0.26 -8.95 -2.08
C VAL A 276 -1.14 -8.33 -2.23
N GLY A 277 -1.99 -8.84 -3.13
CA GLY A 277 -3.32 -8.25 -3.39
C GLY A 277 -4.20 -8.02 -2.15
N PRO A 278 -4.39 -9.02 -1.25
CA PRO A 278 -5.07 -8.82 0.03
C PRO A 278 -4.45 -7.73 0.92
N MET A 279 -3.13 -7.57 0.90
CA MET A 279 -2.42 -6.55 1.67
C MET A 279 -2.77 -5.15 1.16
N THR A 280 -2.83 -4.96 -0.16
CA THR A 280 -3.22 -3.68 -0.78
C THR A 280 -4.57 -3.19 -0.24
N VAL A 281 -5.57 -4.07 -0.15
CA VAL A 281 -6.89 -3.69 0.38
C VAL A 281 -6.82 -3.34 1.86
N ALA A 282 -6.05 -4.07 2.67
CA ALA A 282 -5.87 -3.76 4.08
C ALA A 282 -5.17 -2.40 4.28
N MET A 283 -4.15 -2.09 3.47
CA MET A 283 -3.45 -0.81 3.50
C MET A 283 -4.33 0.36 3.06
N LEU A 284 -5.23 0.15 2.09
CA LEU A 284 -6.23 1.16 1.73
C LEU A 284 -7.13 1.52 2.93
N MET A 285 -7.58 0.52 3.71
CA MET A 285 -8.38 0.77 4.91
C MET A 285 -7.57 1.53 5.97
N LYS A 286 -6.29 1.20 6.11
CA LYS A 286 -5.37 1.88 7.01
C LYS A 286 -5.13 3.35 6.61
N ASN A 287 -4.91 3.61 5.31
CA ASN A 287 -4.85 4.97 4.79
C ASN A 287 -6.15 5.75 5.05
N THR A 288 -7.31 5.09 4.96
CA THR A 288 -8.60 5.73 5.19
C THR A 288 -8.78 6.22 6.64
N ILE A 289 -8.40 5.41 7.65
CA ILE A 289 -8.44 5.86 9.04
C ILE A 289 -7.40 6.94 9.32
N ILE A 290 -6.22 6.88 8.69
CA ILE A 290 -5.19 7.94 8.77
C ILE A 290 -5.74 9.27 8.22
N ALA A 291 -6.42 9.23 7.07
CA ALA A 291 -7.05 10.40 6.47
C ALA A 291 -8.11 11.01 7.39
N ALA A 292 -9.00 10.18 7.96
CA ALA A 292 -10.06 10.62 8.86
C ALA A 292 -9.53 11.26 10.15
N LYS A 293 -8.44 10.71 10.69
CA LYS A 293 -7.74 11.27 11.86
C LYS A 293 -7.02 12.58 11.55
N LYS A 294 -6.94 12.98 10.27
CA LYS A 294 -6.23 14.18 9.80
C LYS A 294 -4.78 14.25 10.29
N VAL A 295 -4.14 13.08 10.46
CA VAL A 295 -2.78 12.97 11.02
C VAL A 295 -1.81 13.88 10.25
N LEU A 296 -1.93 13.91 8.92
CA LEU A 296 -1.09 14.74 8.05
C LEU A 296 -1.30 16.24 8.23
N ARG A 297 -2.52 16.70 8.57
CA ARG A 297 -2.81 18.13 8.79
C ARG A 297 -2.33 18.63 10.16
N LEU A 298 -2.18 17.73 11.14
CA LEU A 298 -1.71 18.10 12.48
C LEU A 298 -0.21 18.37 12.48
N GLU A 299 0.58 17.56 11.75
CA GLU A 299 2.04 17.75 11.68
C GLU A 299 2.46 18.98 10.87
N GLU A 300 1.78 19.31 9.77
CA GLU A 300 2.04 20.55 9.02
C GLU A 300 1.88 21.82 9.88
N ARG A 301 1.06 21.74 10.95
CA ARG A 301 0.90 22.82 11.94
C ARG A 301 1.98 22.81 13.02
N GLU A 302 2.62 21.67 13.27
CA GLU A 302 3.68 21.50 14.26
C GLU A 302 5.09 21.76 13.71
N VAL A 303 5.28 21.86 12.38
CA VAL A 303 6.55 22.34 11.80
C VAL A 303 6.83 23.75 12.31
N PRO A 304 7.89 23.98 13.11
CA PRO A 304 8.19 25.31 13.62
C PRO A 304 8.50 26.24 12.45
N LYS A 305 7.80 27.38 12.36
CA LYS A 305 8.23 28.49 11.49
C LYS A 305 9.69 28.77 11.81
N SER A 306 10.56 28.60 10.82
CA SER A 306 12.00 28.84 10.96
C SER A 306 12.22 30.21 11.60
N LYS A 307 12.99 30.23 12.70
CA LYS A 307 13.45 31.47 13.33
C LYS A 307 14.10 32.32 12.24
N GLU A 308 13.64 33.55 12.09
CA GLU A 308 14.34 34.59 11.35
C GLU A 308 15.79 34.60 11.84
N LEU A 309 16.71 34.22 10.95
CA LEU A 309 18.15 34.37 11.17
C LEU A 309 18.43 35.87 11.22
N GLY A 310 18.46 36.40 12.44
CA GLY A 310 18.96 37.73 12.73
C GLY A 310 20.36 37.86 12.14
N VAL A 311 20.50 38.79 11.21
CA VAL A 311 21.78 39.25 10.67
C VAL A 311 22.61 39.76 11.85
N ALA A 312 23.61 39.00 12.27
CA ALA A 312 24.64 39.49 13.16
C ALA A 312 25.67 40.24 12.30
N THR A 313 25.53 41.57 12.28
CA THR A 313 26.64 42.47 11.96
C THR A 313 27.67 42.38 13.07
N ASN A 314 28.91 42.03 12.71
CA ASN A 314 30.17 42.64 13.17
C ASN A 314 31.32 42.11 12.32
#